data_AF-A0A420W230-F1
#
_entry.id   AF-A0A420W230-F1
#
_cell.length_a   1.000
_cell.length_b   1.000
_cell.length_c   1.000
_cell.angle_alpha   90.00
_cell.angle_beta   90.00
_cell.angle_gamma   90.00
#
_symmetry.space_group_name_H-M   'P 1'
#
loop_
_entity.id
_entity.type
_entity.pdbx_description
1 polymer ?
#
loop_
_entity_poly.entity_id
_entity_poly.type
_entity_poly.pdbx_seq_one_letter_code
_entity_poly.pdbx_strand_id
1 'polypeptide(L)'
;MSKEEIDQYLLTDWTVIRSYQDFVAYISQNGIPSIISFDHDLGVNLDNTEAESGYDAVKYIADFILEQEHPVLPQVLCHSQNPVGKTNILSYWNNFIKRIDKG
;
A
#
# COMPACT_ATOMS: atom_id res chain seq x y z
N MET A 1 -3.94 -3.49 -15.84
CA MET A 1 -5.09 -2.68 -15.44
C MET A 1 -6.02 -2.59 -16.63
N SER A 2 -7.33 -2.72 -16.43
CA SER A 2 -8.33 -2.44 -17.44
C SER A 2 -8.33 -0.94 -17.79
N LYS A 3 -9.05 -0.57 -18.85
CA LYS A 3 -9.19 0.83 -19.24
C LYS A 3 -9.85 1.65 -18.14
N GLU A 4 -10.88 1.10 -17.51
CA GLU A 4 -11.62 1.74 -16.41
C GLU A 4 -10.73 1.96 -15.18
N GLU A 5 -9.88 0.99 -14.84
CA GLU A 5 -8.91 1.14 -13.73
C GLU A 5 -7.85 2.21 -14.03
N ILE A 6 -7.42 2.33 -15.29
CA ILE A 6 -6.48 3.37 -15.73
C ILE A 6 -7.12 4.75 -15.64
N ASP A 7 -8.35 4.90 -16.15
CA ASP A 7 -9.07 6.17 -16.11
C ASP A 7 -9.30 6.61 -14.66
N GLN A 8 -9.70 5.70 -13.78
CA GLN A 8 -9.84 5.97 -12.34
C GLN A 8 -8.51 6.40 -11.73
N TYR A 9 -7.41 5.71 -12.03
CA TYR A 9 -6.08 6.06 -11.52
C TYR A 9 -5.63 7.46 -11.97
N LEU A 10 -5.85 7.82 -13.24
CA LEU A 10 -5.42 9.10 -13.80
C LEU A 10 -6.29 10.29 -13.34
N LEU A 11 -7.56 10.05 -13.02
CA LEU A 11 -8.50 11.08 -12.56
C LEU A 11 -8.53 11.25 -11.04
N THR A 12 -7.88 10.35 -10.30
CA THR A 12 -7.79 10.43 -8.83
C THR A 12 -6.80 11.53 -8.44
N ASP A 13 -7.19 12.36 -7.45
CA ASP A 13 -6.28 13.30 -6.81
C ASP A 13 -5.40 12.56 -5.78
N TRP A 14 -4.12 12.38 -6.10
CA TRP A 14 -3.22 11.57 -5.30
C TRP A 14 -2.47 12.41 -4.27
N THR A 15 -2.57 12.02 -3.00
CA THR A 15 -1.58 12.43 -2.00
C THR A 15 -0.32 11.56 -2.17
N VAL A 16 0.76 12.15 -2.67
CA VAL A 16 2.01 11.44 -2.96
C VAL A 16 2.92 11.43 -1.73
N ILE A 17 3.18 10.23 -1.22
CA ILE A 17 4.07 9.99 -0.08
C ILE A 17 5.33 9.29 -0.59
N ARG A 18 6.51 9.77 -0.15
CA ARG A 18 7.82 9.33 -0.72
C ARG A 18 8.70 8.55 0.24
N SER A 19 8.27 8.37 1.50
CA SER A 19 9.00 7.60 2.50
C SER A 19 8.04 6.72 3.29
N TYR A 20 8.54 5.61 3.81
CA TYR A 20 7.77 4.73 4.67
C TYR A 20 7.38 5.41 5.99
N GLN A 21 8.24 6.26 6.54
CA GLN A 21 7.99 6.97 7.78
C GLN A 21 6.84 7.99 7.62
N ASP A 22 6.83 8.76 6.52
CA ASP A 22 5.72 9.65 6.19
C ASP A 22 4.43 8.87 5.93
N PHE A 23 4.54 7.66 5.38
CA PHE A 23 3.40 6.79 5.14
C PHE A 23 2.75 6.33 6.45
N VAL A 24 3.55 5.81 7.39
CA VAL A 24 3.09 5.43 8.73
C VAL A 24 2.44 6.61 9.44
N ALA A 25 3.07 7.78 9.39
CA ALA A 25 2.55 9.01 9.99
C ALA A 25 1.20 9.41 9.36
N TYR A 26 1.10 9.36 8.03
CA TYR A 26 -0.12 9.71 7.31
C TYR A 26 -1.28 8.78 7.68
N ILE A 27 -1.06 7.45 7.67
CA ILE A 27 -2.12 6.48 8.00
C ILE A 27 -2.54 6.61 9.47
N SER A 28 -1.58 6.80 10.38
CA SER A 28 -1.87 7.01 11.80
C SER A 28 -2.74 8.25 12.05
N GLN A 29 -2.51 9.32 11.27
CA GLN A 29 -3.23 10.59 11.44
C GLN A 29 -4.58 10.63 10.71
N ASN A 30 -4.66 10.06 9.50
CA ASN A 30 -5.78 10.23 8.59
C ASN A 30 -6.64 8.97 8.42
N GLY A 31 -6.17 7.83 8.95
CA GLY A 31 -6.74 6.53 8.67
C GLY A 31 -6.38 6.02 7.27
N ILE A 32 -7.03 4.92 6.88
CA ILE A 32 -6.78 4.28 5.60
C ILE A 32 -7.67 4.93 4.51
N PRO A 33 -7.10 5.42 3.40
CA PRO A 33 -7.88 5.95 2.28
C PRO A 33 -8.64 4.84 1.55
N SER A 34 -9.69 5.17 0.81
CA SER A 34 -10.46 4.17 0.04
C SER A 34 -9.65 3.47 -1.05
N ILE A 35 -8.65 4.14 -1.61
CA ILE A 35 -7.72 3.61 -2.62
C ILE A 35 -6.30 3.95 -2.19
N ILE A 36 -5.41 2.98 -2.34
CA ILE A 36 -3.99 3.14 -2.07
C ILE A 36 -3.18 2.45 -3.17
N SER A 37 -2.05 3.05 -3.57
CA SER A 37 -1.19 2.48 -4.61
C SER A 37 0.26 2.50 -4.18
N PHE A 38 0.92 1.34 -4.26
CA PHE A 38 2.31 1.18 -3.81
C PHE A 38 3.29 1.09 -4.98
N ASP A 39 4.43 1.76 -4.84
CA ASP A 39 5.66 1.42 -5.55
C ASP A 39 6.56 0.56 -4.66
N HIS A 40 7.31 -0.37 -5.25
CA HIS A 40 8.23 -1.22 -4.48
C HIS A 40 9.42 -0.43 -3.95
N ASP A 41 10.03 0.40 -4.78
CA ASP A 41 11.31 1.01 -4.51
C ASP A 41 11.12 2.44 -3.94
N LEU A 42 11.42 2.63 -2.65
CA LEU A 42 11.42 3.97 -2.02
C LEU A 42 12.83 4.61 -1.96
N GLY A 43 13.83 3.94 -2.52
CA GLY A 43 15.20 4.43 -2.58
C GLY A 43 15.99 4.13 -1.30
N VAL A 44 16.64 5.15 -0.75
CA VAL A 44 17.52 5.03 0.43
C VAL A 44 17.15 6.07 1.49
N ASN A 45 17.37 5.71 2.74
CA ASN A 45 17.25 6.61 3.88
C ASN A 45 18.36 7.68 3.87
N LEU A 46 18.24 8.69 4.74
CA LEU A 46 19.21 9.79 4.87
C LEU A 46 20.63 9.32 5.24
N ASP A 47 20.75 8.15 5.87
CA ASP A 47 22.02 7.52 6.24
C ASP A 47 22.59 6.59 5.14
N ASN A 48 21.99 6.59 3.94
CA ASN A 48 22.31 5.73 2.80
C ASN A 48 22.03 4.23 3.03
N THR A 49 21.24 3.87 4.04
CA THR A 49 20.69 2.52 4.15
C THR A 49 19.51 2.33 3.19
N GLU A 50 19.24 1.08 2.81
CA GLU A 50 18.05 0.75 2.00
C GLU A 50 16.78 1.16 2.75
N ALA A 51 15.92 1.95 2.08
CA ALA A 51 14.65 2.37 2.66
C ALA A 51 13.69 1.19 2.72
N GLU A 52 12.77 1.21 3.68
CA GLU A 52 11.66 0.27 3.69
C GLU A 52 10.87 0.36 2.37
N SER A 53 10.44 -0.77 1.86
CA SER A 53 9.84 -0.89 0.53
C SER A 53 8.32 -0.70 0.57
N GLY A 54 7.68 -0.59 -0.60
CA GLY A 54 6.22 -0.68 -0.68
C GLY A 54 5.65 -2.01 -0.15
N TYR A 55 6.49 -3.05 -0.06
CA TYR A 55 6.11 -4.31 0.57
C TYR A 55 5.99 -4.19 2.09
N ASP A 56 6.82 -3.37 2.71
CA ASP A 56 6.74 -3.08 4.14
C ASP A 56 5.54 -2.18 4.42
N ALA A 57 5.25 -1.22 3.54
CA ALA A 57 4.06 -0.37 3.61
C ALA A 57 2.74 -1.18 3.55
N VAL A 58 2.61 -2.18 2.66
CA VAL A 58 1.38 -2.99 2.59
C VAL A 58 1.21 -3.91 3.81
N LYS A 59 2.30 -4.37 4.42
CA LYS A 59 2.26 -5.12 5.69
C LYS A 59 1.76 -4.24 6.83
N TYR A 60 2.29 -3.02 6.93
CA TYR A 60 1.85 -2.05 7.92
C TYR A 60 0.34 -1.80 7.83
N ILE A 61 -0.22 -1.65 6.62
CA ILE A 61 -1.67 -1.52 6.43
C ILE A 61 -2.42 -2.77 6.93
N ALA A 62 -1.96 -3.97 6.58
CA ALA A 62 -2.61 -5.19 7.03
C ALA A 62 -2.63 -5.29 8.56
N ASP A 63 -1.51 -4.97 9.22
CA ASP A 63 -1.42 -4.97 10.68
C ASP A 63 -2.35 -3.90 11.30
N PHE A 64 -2.34 -2.67 10.75
CA PHE A 64 -3.22 -1.59 11.19
C PHE A 64 -4.71 -1.93 11.04
N ILE A 65 -5.08 -2.71 10.02
CA ILE A 65 -6.45 -3.21 9.84
C ILE A 65 -6.81 -4.24 10.90
N LEU A 66 -5.90 -5.15 11.25
CA LEU A 66 -6.15 -6.19 12.25
C LEU A 66 -6.34 -5.64 13.66
N GLU A 67 -5.83 -4.44 13.94
CA GLU A 67 -6.00 -3.74 15.21
C GLU A 67 -7.37 -3.03 15.33
N GLN A 68 -8.16 -2.95 14.24
CA GLN A 68 -9.46 -2.29 14.24
C GLN A 68 -10.60 -3.26 14.57
N GLU A 69 -11.56 -2.82 15.39
CA GLU A 69 -12.80 -3.58 15.67
C GLU A 69 -13.72 -3.69 14.43
N HIS A 70 -13.74 -2.64 13.61
CA HIS A 70 -14.56 -2.55 12.39
C HIS A 70 -13.70 -2.10 11.21
N PRO A 71 -12.90 -3.01 10.64
CA PRO A 71 -11.91 -2.67 9.63
C PRO A 71 -12.54 -2.18 8.33
N VAL A 72 -11.99 -1.10 7.78
CA VAL A 72 -12.25 -0.65 6.41
C VAL A 72 -11.14 -1.14 5.50
N LEU A 73 -11.52 -1.82 4.41
CA LEU A 73 -10.57 -2.39 3.45
C LEU A 73 -10.40 -1.45 2.26
N PRO A 74 -9.18 -0.97 1.97
CA PRO A 74 -8.90 -0.17 0.79
C PRO A 74 -8.83 -1.03 -0.48
N GLN A 75 -9.08 -0.41 -1.62
CA GLN A 75 -8.61 -0.94 -2.89
C GLN A 75 -7.08 -0.77 -2.97
N VAL A 76 -6.34 -1.88 -2.95
CA VAL A 76 -4.88 -1.86 -3.10
C VAL A 76 -4.49 -2.02 -4.57
N LEU A 77 -3.77 -1.03 -5.06
CA LEU A 77 -3.14 -1.00 -6.37
C LEU A 77 -1.61 -1.10 -6.22
N CYS A 78 -0.92 -1.44 -7.30
CA CYS A 78 0.54 -1.40 -7.35
C CYS A 78 1.01 -0.87 -8.70
N HIS A 79 1.65 0.30 -8.66
CA HIS A 79 2.18 0.98 -9.84
C HIS A 79 3.68 0.72 -10.05
N SER A 80 4.28 -0.17 -9.25
CA SER A 80 5.70 -0.49 -9.38
C SER A 80 6.07 -1.07 -10.73
N GLN A 81 7.22 -0.63 -11.25
CA GLN A 81 7.86 -1.20 -12.43
C GLN A 81 8.70 -2.44 -12.11
N ASN A 82 8.99 -2.70 -10.83
CA ASN A 82 9.66 -3.93 -10.39
C ASN A 82 8.65 -5.09 -10.39
N PRO A 83 8.76 -6.08 -11.31
CA PRO A 83 7.75 -7.12 -11.46
C PRO A 83 7.70 -8.07 -10.25
N VAL A 84 8.84 -8.33 -9.61
CA VAL A 84 8.94 -9.19 -8.42
C VAL A 84 8.36 -8.46 -7.21
N GLY A 85 8.78 -7.21 -6.98
CA GLY A 85 8.24 -6.36 -5.92
C GLY A 85 6.73 -6.19 -6.01
N LYS A 86 6.22 -5.89 -7.22
CA LYS A 86 4.78 -5.82 -7.52
C LYS A 86 4.05 -7.12 -7.18
N THR A 87 4.60 -8.26 -7.60
CA THR A 87 4.01 -9.57 -7.32
C THR A 87 3.95 -9.84 -5.82
N ASN A 88 5.00 -9.49 -5.07
CA ASN A 88 5.06 -9.67 -3.62
C ASN A 88 4.02 -8.82 -2.89
N ILE A 89 3.90 -7.53 -3.24
CA ILE A 89 2.91 -6.60 -2.67
C ILE A 89 1.49 -7.13 -2.89
N LEU A 90 1.12 -7.41 -4.15
CA LEU A 90 -0.24 -7.83 -4.49
C LEU A 90 -0.57 -9.21 -3.93
N SER A 91 0.39 -10.15 -3.94
CA SER A 91 0.17 -11.49 -3.40
C SER A 91 -0.02 -11.48 -1.88
N TYR A 92 0.76 -10.68 -1.16
CA TYR A 92 0.59 -10.51 0.27
C TYR A 92 -0.79 -9.94 0.61
N TRP A 93 -1.19 -8.86 -0.06
CA TRP A 93 -2.51 -8.26 0.14
C TRP A 93 -3.64 -9.24 -0.15
N ASN A 94 -3.58 -9.93 -1.29
CA ASN A 94 -4.62 -10.90 -1.66
C ASN A 94 -4.72 -12.06 -0.66
N ASN A 95 -3.60 -12.50 -0.09
CA ASN A 95 -3.60 -13.53 0.94
C ASN A 95 -4.15 -13.02 2.27
N PHE A 96 -3.85 -11.77 2.63
CA PHE A 96 -4.42 -11.10 3.79
C PHE A 96 -5.96 -11.01 3.69
N ILE A 97 -6.49 -10.52 2.57
CA ILE A 97 -7.94 -10.46 2.31
C ILE A 97 -8.59 -11.84 2.44
N LYS A 98 -8.02 -12.86 1.79
CA LYS A 98 -8.51 -14.24 1.89
C LYS A 98 -8.53 -14.79 3.32
N ARG A 99 -7.65 -14.30 4.20
CA ARG A 99 -7.58 -14.73 5.60
C ARG A 99 -8.69 -14.09 6.42
N ILE A 100 -8.95 -12.80 6.23
CA ILE A 100 -9.98 -12.07 6.98
C ILE A 100 -11.39 -12.37 6.46
N ASP A 101 -11.57 -12.66 5.17
CA ASP A 101 -12.86 -13.08 4.59
C ASP A 101 -13.34 -14.47 5.06
N LYS A 102 -12.42 -15.27 5.63
CA LYS A 102 -12.69 -16.61 6.15
C LYS A 102 -12.84 -16.66 7.68
N GLY A 103 -12.68 -15.53 8.36
CA GLY A 103 -12.90 -15.37 9.80
C GLY A 103 -14.30 -14.87 10.08
#